data_AF-A0A9E3VE60-F1
#
_entry.id   AF-A0A9E3VE60-F1
#
_cell.length_a   1.000
_cell.length_b   1.000
_cell.length_c   1.000
_cell.angle_alpha   90.00
_cell.angle_beta   90.00
_cell.angle_gamma   90.00
#
_symmetry.space_group_name_H-M   'P 1'
#
loop_
_entity.id
_entity.type
_entity.pdbx_description
1 polymer ?
#
loop_
_entity_poly.entity_id
_entity_poly.type
_entity_poly.pdbx_seq_one_letter_code
_entity_poly.pdbx_strand_id
1 'polypeptide(L)'
;MVTGSGGGSGGSGGGTAQNGLPCDVARVFSQKCESCHGPKLTNGAPVELDRPSDFLQKSNLYPDQTFAQRSLARAKDSANPMPPAWTGESLTADEVGILTTWVNSNMPSGTCTVTDTSSSGGGAGGGAAGGGAAGGGAAGGGA
;
A
#
# COMPACT_ATOMS: atom_id res chain seq x y z
N MET A 1 2.79 40.37 -31.54
CA MET A 1 1.64 40.91 -30.79
C MET A 1 0.54 39.86 -30.73
N VAL A 2 0.49 39.13 -29.62
CA VAL A 2 -0.74 38.54 -29.05
C VAL A 2 -0.52 38.50 -27.53
N THR A 3 -1.22 39.41 -26.85
CA THR A 3 -1.64 39.36 -25.44
C THR A 3 -2.63 38.20 -25.29
N GLY A 4 -2.81 37.43 -24.21
CA GLY A 4 -2.48 37.49 -22.80
C GLY A 4 -3.49 36.55 -22.06
N SER A 5 -3.32 36.39 -20.75
CA SER A 5 -4.35 36.04 -19.74
C SER A 5 -4.62 34.57 -19.34
N GLY A 6 -4.51 34.33 -18.02
CA GLY A 6 -5.21 33.29 -17.23
C GLY A 6 -4.34 32.07 -16.87
N GLY A 7 -3.79 31.89 -15.66
CA GLY A 7 -4.32 32.27 -14.35
C GLY A 7 -5.30 31.20 -13.87
N GLY A 8 -4.84 30.27 -13.03
CA GLY A 8 -5.71 29.27 -12.39
C GLY A 8 -4.94 28.09 -11.82
N SER A 9 -4.34 28.27 -10.64
CA SER A 9 -4.00 27.16 -9.74
C SER A 9 -5.27 26.34 -9.53
N GLY A 10 -5.34 25.19 -10.20
CA GLY A 10 -6.49 24.29 -10.13
C GLY A 10 -6.51 23.62 -8.76
N GLY A 11 -7.31 24.21 -7.86
CA GLY A 11 -7.99 23.58 -6.75
C GLY A 11 -7.16 22.66 -5.87
N SER A 12 -6.79 23.16 -4.70
CA SER A 12 -6.56 22.34 -3.51
C SER A 12 -7.81 21.49 -3.24
N GLY A 13 -7.86 20.31 -3.87
CA GLY A 13 -8.65 19.20 -3.37
C GLY A 13 -8.02 18.82 -2.04
N GLY A 14 -8.62 19.30 -0.95
CA GLY A 14 -8.23 18.98 0.42
C GLY A 14 -8.51 17.51 0.73
N GLY A 15 -7.88 16.59 0.01
CA GLY A 15 -7.58 15.30 0.57
C GLY A 15 -6.52 15.53 1.62
N THR A 16 -6.84 15.30 2.89
CA THR A 16 -5.81 15.10 3.89
C THR A 16 -4.87 14.05 3.33
N ALA A 17 -3.60 14.42 3.16
CA ALA A 17 -2.59 13.43 2.83
C ALA A 17 -2.75 12.32 3.85
N GLN A 18 -2.94 11.05 3.44
CA GLN A 18 -3.03 10.00 4.43
C GLN A 18 -1.67 9.93 5.10
N ASN A 19 -1.64 10.55 6.27
CA ASN A 19 -0.66 10.36 7.31
C ASN A 19 0.77 10.66 6.85
N GLY A 20 0.95 11.56 5.87
CA GLY A 20 2.25 11.89 5.30
C GLY A 20 3.05 10.67 4.82
N LEU A 21 2.37 9.64 4.35
CA LEU A 21 2.96 8.42 3.79
C LEU A 21 3.10 8.51 2.26
N PRO A 22 4.05 7.78 1.66
CA PRO A 22 4.04 7.51 0.22
C PRO A 22 2.75 6.81 -0.21
N CYS A 23 2.29 7.03 -1.45
CA CYS A 23 0.95 6.61 -1.86
C CYS A 23 0.71 5.10 -1.88
N ASP A 24 1.72 4.34 -2.30
CA ASP A 24 1.71 2.90 -2.25
C ASP A 24 1.57 2.39 -0.80
N VAL A 25 2.34 2.97 0.12
CA VAL A 25 2.30 2.65 1.55
C VAL A 25 0.95 3.04 2.17
N ALA A 26 0.48 4.27 1.92
CA ALA A 26 -0.81 4.77 2.40
C ALA A 26 -1.98 3.86 2.00
N ARG A 27 -1.97 3.36 0.75
CA ARG A 27 -3.01 2.45 0.25
C ARG A 27 -3.01 1.10 1.00
N VAL A 28 -1.83 0.55 1.31
CA VAL A 28 -1.74 -0.69 2.11
C VAL A 28 -2.26 -0.43 3.53
N PHE A 29 -1.87 0.69 4.14
CA PHE A 29 -2.26 1.02 5.51
C PHE A 29 -3.76 1.26 5.68
N SER A 30 -4.39 2.03 4.79
CA SER A 30 -5.84 2.26 4.84
C SER A 30 -6.65 0.97 4.68
N GLN A 31 -6.18 0.07 3.82
CA GLN A 31 -6.90 -1.16 3.52
C GLN A 31 -6.71 -2.24 4.58
N LYS A 32 -5.50 -2.35 5.17
CA LYS A 32 -5.13 -3.49 6.02
C LYS A 32 -4.94 -3.13 7.49
N CYS A 33 -4.58 -1.91 7.83
CA CYS A 33 -4.08 -1.60 9.17
C CYS A 33 -5.00 -0.65 9.94
N GLU A 34 -5.52 0.37 9.26
CA GLU A 34 -6.18 1.53 9.87
C GLU A 34 -7.48 1.18 10.62
N SER A 35 -8.20 0.14 10.21
CA SER A 35 -9.45 -0.26 10.87
C SER A 35 -9.26 -0.59 12.36
N CYS A 36 -8.08 -1.08 12.74
CA CYS A 36 -7.72 -1.39 14.12
C CYS A 36 -6.70 -0.41 14.71
N HIS A 37 -5.75 0.05 13.89
CA HIS A 37 -4.62 0.89 14.30
C HIS A 37 -4.76 2.37 13.87
N GLY A 38 -5.94 2.83 13.49
CA GLY A 38 -6.19 4.24 13.16
C GLY A 38 -6.25 5.17 14.38
N PRO A 39 -6.76 6.40 14.23
CA PRO A 39 -6.85 7.39 15.31
C PRO A 39 -7.78 6.97 16.46
N LYS A 40 -8.58 5.92 16.24
CA LYS A 40 -9.32 5.23 17.28
C LYS A 40 -8.90 3.78 17.29
N LEU A 41 -8.24 3.38 18.38
CA LEU A 41 -7.84 1.99 18.60
C LEU A 41 -9.06 1.09 18.78
N THR A 42 -9.08 -0.02 18.04
CA THR A 42 -10.14 -1.04 18.15
C THR A 42 -9.52 -2.45 18.20
N ASN A 43 -10.33 -3.44 18.58
CA ASN A 43 -9.95 -4.86 18.58
C ASN A 43 -8.66 -5.20 19.36
N GLY A 44 -8.33 -4.39 20.38
CA GLY A 44 -7.14 -4.59 21.22
C GLY A 44 -5.83 -4.09 20.62
N ALA A 45 -5.86 -3.30 19.54
CA ALA A 45 -4.68 -2.60 19.03
C ALA A 45 -4.08 -1.69 20.12
N PRO A 46 -2.78 -1.82 20.46
CA PRO A 46 -2.17 -1.07 21.55
C PRO A 46 -1.53 0.26 21.12
N VAL A 47 -1.45 0.52 19.81
CA VAL A 47 -0.71 1.65 19.22
C VAL A 47 -1.45 2.21 18.02
N GLU A 48 -1.43 3.53 17.92
CA GLU A 48 -1.96 4.28 16.79
C GLU A 48 -0.90 4.34 15.69
N LEU A 49 -1.33 4.23 14.44
CA LEU A 49 -0.54 4.33 13.22
C LEU A 49 -1.20 5.35 12.27
N ASP A 50 -1.76 6.41 12.86
CA ASP A 50 -2.49 7.49 12.20
C ASP A 50 -1.57 8.62 11.72
N ARG A 51 -0.32 8.69 12.19
CA ARG A 51 0.57 9.80 11.83
C ARG A 51 1.93 9.30 11.38
N PRO A 52 2.62 10.06 10.51
CA PRO A 52 3.94 9.68 10.05
C PRO A 52 4.94 9.58 11.21
N SER A 53 4.75 10.38 12.26
CA SER A 53 5.55 10.31 13.49
C SER A 53 5.41 8.99 14.24
N ASP A 54 4.23 8.37 14.21
CA ASP A 54 3.94 7.17 15.01
C ASP A 54 4.79 6.01 14.52
N PHE A 55 4.94 5.89 13.20
CA PHE A 55 5.80 4.89 12.56
C PHE A 55 7.27 4.95 12.99
N LEU A 56 7.75 6.13 13.38
CA LEU A 56 9.12 6.37 13.83
C LEU A 56 9.31 6.13 15.32
N GLN A 57 8.22 6.03 16.10
CA GLN A 57 8.29 5.76 17.53
C GLN A 57 8.85 4.35 17.79
N LYS A 58 9.64 4.22 18.85
CA LYS A 58 10.18 2.93 19.30
C LYS A 58 9.10 2.10 20.00
N SER A 59 9.17 0.79 19.81
CA SER A 59 8.29 -0.13 20.52
C SER A 59 8.72 -0.30 21.96
N ASN A 60 7.79 -0.16 22.90
CA ASN A 60 8.06 -0.41 24.32
C ASN A 60 8.47 -1.87 24.59
N LEU A 61 7.95 -2.83 23.81
CA LEU A 61 8.28 -4.25 23.95
C LEU A 61 9.53 -4.67 23.14
N TYR A 62 9.84 -3.92 22.09
CA TYR A 62 10.99 -4.17 21.20
C TYR A 62 11.73 -2.85 20.99
N PRO A 63 12.50 -2.38 21.99
CA PRO A 63 13.06 -1.02 22.00
C PRO A 63 14.00 -0.71 20.84
N ASP A 64 14.61 -1.73 20.24
CA ASP A 64 15.46 -1.57 19.06
C ASP A 64 14.67 -1.31 17.77
N GLN A 65 13.37 -1.60 17.76
CA GLN A 65 12.51 -1.54 16.57
C GLN A 65 11.49 -0.40 16.66
N THR A 66 11.28 0.30 15.55
CA THR A 66 10.19 1.26 15.41
C THR A 66 8.85 0.55 15.20
N PHE A 67 7.73 1.25 15.36
CA PHE A 67 6.41 0.67 15.06
C PHE A 67 6.28 0.23 13.61
N ALA A 68 6.83 0.95 12.63
CA ALA A 68 6.85 0.47 11.25
C ALA A 68 7.61 -0.86 11.07
N GLN A 69 8.77 -1.00 11.72
CA GLN A 69 9.54 -2.25 11.70
C GLN A 69 8.77 -3.39 12.36
N ARG A 70 8.05 -3.11 13.47
CA ARG A 70 7.16 -4.08 14.12
C ARG A 70 5.96 -4.46 13.25
N SER A 71 5.32 -3.49 12.60
CA SER A 71 4.21 -3.75 11.68
C SER A 71 4.65 -4.67 10.55
N LEU A 72 5.81 -4.43 9.94
CA LEU A 72 6.37 -5.32 8.91
C LEU A 72 6.71 -6.71 9.46
N ALA A 73 7.31 -6.79 10.65
CA ALA A 73 7.63 -8.07 11.28
C ALA A 73 6.37 -8.89 11.56
N ARG A 74 5.29 -8.24 12.05
CA ARG A 74 4.00 -8.90 12.31
C ARG A 74 3.23 -9.23 11.03
N ALA A 75 3.35 -8.43 9.98
CA ALA A 75 2.79 -8.76 8.67
C ALA A 75 3.40 -10.04 8.06
N LYS A 76 4.65 -10.36 8.40
CA LYS A 76 5.36 -11.57 7.95
C LYS A 76 5.27 -12.74 8.93
N ASP A 77 4.68 -12.55 10.11
CA ASP A 77 4.62 -13.56 11.16
C ASP A 77 3.48 -14.55 10.87
N SER A 78 3.80 -15.84 10.72
CA SER A 78 2.82 -16.89 10.49
C SER A 78 2.11 -17.36 11.77
N ALA A 79 2.70 -17.14 12.94
CA ALA A 79 2.13 -17.52 14.22
C ALA A 79 1.15 -16.45 14.72
N ASN A 80 1.50 -15.18 14.56
CA ASN A 80 0.66 -14.04 14.99
C ASN A 80 0.62 -12.92 13.95
N PRO A 81 0.02 -13.17 12.76
CA PRO A 81 -0.01 -12.20 11.67
C PRO A 81 -0.76 -10.92 12.04
N MET A 82 -0.40 -9.83 11.37
CA MET A 82 -1.20 -8.62 11.29
C MET A 82 -1.50 -8.31 9.81
N PRO A 83 -2.78 -8.19 9.40
CA PRO A 83 -3.99 -8.28 10.22
C PRO A 83 -4.19 -9.65 10.90
N PRO A 84 -4.93 -9.70 12.02
CA PRO A 84 -5.18 -10.96 12.70
C PRO A 84 -5.93 -11.95 11.79
N ALA A 85 -5.55 -13.23 11.83
CA ALA A 85 -6.13 -14.23 10.93
C ALA A 85 -7.67 -14.34 10.99
N TRP A 86 -8.30 -14.00 12.12
CA TRP A 86 -9.76 -14.01 12.26
C TRP A 86 -10.48 -12.97 11.39
N THR A 87 -9.77 -11.95 10.90
CA THR A 87 -10.30 -10.99 9.92
C THR A 87 -10.48 -11.63 8.54
N GLY A 88 -9.82 -12.77 8.28
CA GLY A 88 -9.74 -13.36 6.94
C GLY A 88 -8.86 -12.57 5.97
N GLU A 89 -8.20 -11.51 6.45
CA GLU A 89 -7.35 -10.65 5.66
C GLU A 89 -5.88 -10.88 6.00
N SER A 90 -5.07 -11.06 4.96
CA SER A 90 -3.62 -11.09 5.04
C SER A 90 -3.05 -10.12 4.01
N LEU A 91 -1.81 -9.70 4.23
CA LEU A 91 -1.07 -9.00 3.19
C LEU A 91 -0.62 -10.00 2.13
N THR A 92 -0.78 -9.60 0.88
CA THR A 92 -0.19 -10.26 -0.30
C THR A 92 1.32 -10.03 -0.32
N ALA A 93 2.03 -10.83 -1.14
CA ALA A 93 3.48 -10.69 -1.30
C ALA A 93 3.88 -9.28 -1.79
N ASP A 94 3.07 -8.68 -2.69
CA ASP A 94 3.32 -7.35 -3.23
C ASP A 94 3.16 -6.25 -2.16
N GLU A 95 2.11 -6.34 -1.33
CA GLU A 95 1.89 -5.39 -0.22
C GLU A 95 3.02 -5.49 0.82
N VAL A 96 3.47 -6.70 1.14
CA VAL A 96 4.66 -6.92 1.98
C VAL A 96 5.92 -6.34 1.34
N GLY A 97 6.05 -6.43 0.02
CA GLY A 97 7.15 -5.84 -0.76
C GLY A 97 7.19 -4.32 -0.66
N ILE A 98 6.04 -3.67 -0.80
CA ILE A 98 5.89 -2.21 -0.63
C ILE A 98 6.36 -1.79 0.77
N LEU A 99 5.84 -2.42 1.82
CA LEU A 99 6.23 -2.11 3.21
C LEU A 99 7.71 -2.38 3.48
N THR A 100 8.25 -3.47 2.93
CA THR A 100 9.67 -3.82 3.07
C THR A 100 10.57 -2.74 2.46
N THR A 101 10.26 -2.31 1.24
CA THR A 101 11.02 -1.26 0.55
C THR A 101 10.96 0.04 1.34
N TRP A 102 9.78 0.47 1.76
CA TRP A 102 9.61 1.70 2.52
C TRP A 102 10.37 1.70 3.85
N VAL A 103 10.28 0.61 4.62
CA VAL A 103 11.04 0.47 5.88
C VAL A 103 12.55 0.49 5.62
N ASN A 104 13.03 -0.21 4.59
CA ASN A 104 14.45 -0.25 4.24
C ASN A 104 14.99 1.09 3.71
N SER A 105 14.13 1.90 3.09
CA SER A 105 14.44 3.27 2.67
C SER A 105 14.43 4.27 3.83
N ASN A 106 14.39 3.80 5.07
CA ASN A 106 14.32 4.61 6.28
C ASN A 106 13.04 5.47 6.36
N MET A 107 11.92 4.91 5.88
CA MET A 107 10.56 5.44 6.04
C MET A 107 10.42 6.91 5.61
N PRO A 108 10.76 7.25 4.35
CA PRO A 108 10.57 8.61 3.86
C PRO A 108 9.09 8.99 3.94
N SER A 109 8.82 10.24 4.33
CA SER A 109 7.48 10.82 4.25
C SER A 109 7.06 10.99 2.79
N GLY A 110 5.76 10.95 2.55
CA GLY A 110 5.14 11.25 1.26
C GLY A 110 4.06 12.33 1.39
N THR A 111 3.48 12.68 0.24
CA THR A 111 2.44 13.70 0.12
C THR A 111 1.11 13.11 -0.35
N CYS A 112 0.88 11.81 -0.12
CA CYS A 112 -0.24 11.12 -0.75
C CYS A 112 -1.58 11.58 -0.20
N THR A 113 -2.43 12.18 -1.03
CA THR A 113 -3.83 12.48 -0.70
C THR A 113 -4.71 11.32 -1.12
N VAL A 114 -5.24 10.55 -0.16
CA VAL A 114 -6.14 9.40 -0.44
C VAL A 114 -7.56 9.84 -0.80
N THR A 115 -7.71 10.93 -1.55
CA THR A 115 -9.01 11.37 -2.07
C THR A 115 -9.38 10.77 -3.40
N ASP A 116 -8.47 10.07 -4.09
CA ASP A 116 -8.80 9.48 -5.38
C ASP A 116 -9.20 8.02 -5.22
N THR A 117 -10.47 7.81 -4.88
CA THR A 117 -11.17 6.63 -5.36
C THR A 117 -11.10 6.67 -6.89
N SER A 118 -10.29 5.77 -7.46
CA SER A 118 -10.11 5.57 -8.90
C SER A 118 -9.47 6.73 -9.65
N SER A 119 -8.14 6.67 -9.81
CA SER A 119 -7.54 6.95 -11.11
C SER A 119 -6.48 5.90 -11.40
N SER A 120 -6.94 4.86 -12.11
CA SER A 120 -6.09 3.94 -12.84
C SER A 120 -5.16 4.72 -13.75
N GLY A 121 -3.86 4.67 -13.45
CA GLY A 121 -2.77 5.01 -14.35
C GLY A 121 -1.51 4.48 -13.68
N GLY A 122 -0.94 3.34 -14.05
CA GLY A 122 -0.78 2.77 -15.38
C GLY A 122 0.71 2.45 -15.46
N GLY A 123 1.08 1.18 -15.29
CA GLY A 123 2.49 0.79 -15.27
C GLY A 123 2.78 -0.60 -14.70
N ALA A 124 2.00 -1.61 -15.06
CA ALA A 124 2.43 -3.00 -14.87
C ALA A 124 3.40 -3.36 -16.01
N GLY A 125 4.69 -3.17 -15.77
CA GLY A 125 5.73 -3.85 -16.54
C GLY A 125 5.66 -5.34 -16.24
N GLY A 126 5.25 -6.13 -17.23
CA GLY A 126 5.24 -7.60 -17.15
C GLY A 126 5.97 -8.17 -18.35
N GLY A 127 7.27 -8.43 -18.21
CA GLY A 127 8.05 -9.26 -19.11
C GLY A 127 8.36 -10.60 -18.46
N ALA A 128 8.11 -11.68 -19.21
CA ALA A 128 8.67 -13.05 -19.15
C ALA A 128 7.56 -14.06 -19.49
N ALA A 129 7.49 -14.60 -20.71
CA ALA A 129 8.27 -15.74 -21.22
C ALA A 129 7.67 -17.11 -20.82
N GLY A 130 7.43 -17.96 -21.83
CA GLY A 130 7.46 -19.41 -21.66
C GLY A 130 6.36 -20.24 -22.33
N GLY A 131 6.63 -20.69 -23.57
CA GLY A 131 6.65 -22.13 -23.89
C GLY A 131 5.36 -22.88 -24.28
N GLY A 132 5.44 -23.59 -25.42
CA GLY A 132 4.71 -24.85 -25.72
C GLY A 132 3.48 -24.70 -26.62
N ALA A 133 3.54 -24.89 -27.94
CA ALA A 133 3.71 -26.12 -28.73
C ALA A 133 2.40 -26.90 -29.02
N ALA A 134 2.17 -27.11 -30.33
CA ALA A 134 1.32 -28.13 -31.00
C ALA A 134 -0.21 -28.08 -30.70
N GLY A 135 -1.14 -28.33 -31.62
CA GLY A 135 -1.12 -28.87 -32.97
C GLY A 135 -2.54 -29.41 -33.29
N GLY A 136 -2.88 -29.53 -34.59
CA GLY A 136 -4.06 -30.23 -35.09
C GLY A 136 -5.29 -29.33 -35.30
N GLY A 137 -6.03 -29.40 -36.40
CA GLY A 137 -6.01 -30.28 -37.56
C GLY A 137 -7.23 -29.92 -38.41
N ALA A 138 -7.04 -29.86 -39.73
CA ALA A 138 -8.09 -29.62 -40.70
C ALA A 138 -8.88 -30.92 -40.98
N ALA A 139 -10.21 -30.81 -41.03
CA ALA A 139 -11.17 -31.70 -41.71
C ALA A 139 -12.57 -31.08 -41.53
N GLY A 140 -13.52 -31.01 -42.46
CA GLY A 140 -13.70 -31.45 -43.85
C GLY A 140 -14.77 -30.51 -44.48
N GLY A 141 -15.13 -30.52 -45.76
CA GLY A 141 -15.26 -31.66 -46.66
C GLY A 141 -16.75 -32.00 -46.88
N GLY A 142 -17.41 -31.23 -47.76
CA GLY A 142 -18.57 -31.56 -48.63
C GLY A 142 -19.74 -32.44 -48.18
N ALA A 143 -20.95 -31.94 -48.42
CA ALA A 143 -21.98 -32.57 -49.25
C ALA A 143 -22.91 -31.47 -49.81
#